data_AF-A0A2K3LD18-F1
#
_entry.id   AF-A0A2K3LD18-F1
#
_cell.length_a   1.000
_cell.length_b   1.000
_cell.length_c   1.000
_cell.angle_alpha   90.00
_cell.angle_beta   90.00
_cell.angle_gamma   90.00
#
_symmetry.space_group_name_H-M   'P 1'
#
loop_
_entity.id
_entity.type
_entity.pdbx_description
1 polymer ?
#
loop_
_entity_poly.entity_id
_entity_poly.type
_entity_poly.pdbx_seq_one_letter_code
_entity_poly.pdbx_strand_id
1 'polypeptide(L)' 'MIVGTLRGFDQFMNLVIDNTQEVNGNERNDIGMVVIRGNSVVTIEALEPVVNRIS' A
#
# COMPACT_ATOMS: atom_id res chain seq x y z
N MET A 1 -9.40 3.03 -3.61
CA MET A 1 -8.55 2.41 -2.56
C MET A 1 -7.38 1.75 -3.24
N ILE A 2 -6.17 1.87 -2.68
CA ILE A 2 -4.98 1.21 -3.23
C ILE A 2 -4.67 -0.01 -2.37
N VAL A 3 -4.57 -1.17 -2.99
CA VAL A 3 -4.24 -2.44 -2.33
C VAL A 3 -3.00 -3.02 -2.97
N GLY A 4 -2.00 -3.41 -2.19
CA GLY A 4 -0.81 -4.05 -2.72
C GLY A 4 0.17 -4.41 -1.61
N THR A 5 1.37 -4.84 -2.02
CA THR A 5 2.43 -5.22 -1.11
C THR A 5 3.37 -4.04 -0.87
N LEU A 6 3.46 -3.56 0.36
CA LEU A 6 4.40 -2.51 0.73
C LEU A 6 5.84 -3.04 0.59
N ARG A 7 6.65 -2.37 -0.24
CA ARG A 7 8.07 -2.70 -0.44
C ARG A 7 9.01 -1.81 0.35
N GLY A 8 8.59 -0.58 0.63
CA GLY A 8 9.39 0.38 1.38
C GLY A 8 8.67 1.72 1.53
N PHE A 9 9.24 2.56 2.39
CA PHE A 9 8.77 3.91 2.65
C PHE A 9 9.90 4.81 3.13
N ASP A 10 9.69 6.12 3.10
CA ASP A 10 10.60 7.12 3.67
C ASP A 10 9.97 7.89 4.84
N GLN A 11 10.73 8.82 5.45
CA GLN A 11 10.27 9.64 6.58
C GLN A 11 9.10 10.58 6.25
N PHE A 12 8.84 10.83 4.96
CA PHE A 12 7.72 11.64 4.49
C PHE A 12 6.50 10.80 4.16
N MET A 13 6.55 9.49 4.47
CA MET A 13 5.51 8.51 4.15
C MET A 13 5.26 8.33 2.64
N ASN A 14 6.26 8.62 1.79
CA ASN A 14 6.16 8.17 0.40
C ASN A 14 6.29 6.64 0.37
N LEU A 15 5.34 5.95 -0.24
CA LEU A 15 5.24 4.49 -0.20
C LEU A 15 5.56 3.90 -1.57
N VAL A 16 6.40 2.86 -1.61
CA VAL A 16 6.58 2.01 -2.79
C VAL A 16 5.71 0.76 -2.61
N ILE A 17 4.74 0.57 -3.49
CA ILE A 17 3.81 -0.55 -3.44
C ILE A 17 3.94 -1.38 -4.73
N ASP A 18 4.03 -2.69 -4.56
CA ASP A 18 4.15 -3.67 -5.65
C ASP A 18 2.89 -4.55 -5.73
N ASN A 19 2.68 -5.19 -6.88
CA ASN A 19 1.48 -6.00 -7.17
C ASN A 19 0.18 -5.23 -6.85
N THR A 20 0.11 -3.96 -7.28
CA THR A 20 -0.93 -3.03 -6.84
C THR A 20 -2.21 -3.14 -7.66
N GLN A 21 -3.34 -3.12 -6.97
CA GLN A 21 -4.68 -2.92 -7.52
C GLN A 21 -5.28 -1.59 -7.05
N GLU A 22 -5.79 -0.81 -8.00
CA GLU A 22 -6.75 0.25 -7.71
C GLU A 22 -8.15 -0.36 -7.62
N VAL A 23 -8.83 -0.10 -6.51
CA VAL A 23 -10.21 -0.54 -6.28
C VAL A 23 -11.14 0.67 -6.25
N ASN A 24 -12.11 0.69 -7.17
CA ASN A 24 -13.17 1.69 -7.26
C ASN A 24 -14.54 0.99 -7.29
N GLY A 25 -15.17 0.82 -6.11
CA GLY A 25 -16.38 0.02 -5.98
C GLY A 25 -16.11 -1.45 -6.35
N ASN A 26 -16.74 -1.93 -7.43
CA ASN A 26 -16.53 -3.29 -7.95
C ASN A 26 -15.41 -3.37 -9.01
N GLU A 27 -14.93 -2.22 -9.50
CA GLU A 27 -13.86 -2.18 -10.49
C GLU A 27 -12.50 -2.37 -9.81
N ARG A 28 -11.68 -3.21 -10.43
CA ARG A 28 -10.33 -3.53 -9.98
C ARG A 28 -9.38 -3.42 -11.17
N ASN A 29 -8.42 -2.52 -11.08
CA ASN A 29 -7.42 -2.29 -12.11
C ASN A 29 -6.04 -2.65 -11.58
N ASP A 30 -5.36 -3.60 -12.21
CA ASP A 30 -3.96 -3.90 -11.93
C ASP A 30 -3.07 -2.78 -12.49
N ILE A 31 -2.30 -2.14 -11.63
CA ILE A 31 -1.44 -0.99 -11.98
C ILE A 31 0.05 -1.24 -11.71
N GLY A 32 0.40 -2.46 -11.32
CA GLY A 32 1.80 -2.89 -11.13
C GLY A 32 2.48 -2.23 -9.94
N MET A 33 3.69 -1.72 -10.14
CA MET A 33 4.47 -1.02 -9.12
C MET A 33 4.15 0.47 -9.13
N VAL A 34 3.78 1.03 -7.99
CA VAL A 34 3.42 2.44 -7.85
C VAL A 34 4.14 3.10 -6.69
N VAL A 35 4.26 4.43 -6.78
CA VAL A 35 4.69 5.27 -5.67
C VAL A 35 3.51 6.12 -5.22
N ILE A 36 3.13 6.01 -3.94
CA ILE A 36 2.13 6.90 -3.32
C ILE A 36 2.87 8.01 -2.59
N ARG A 37 2.51 9.26 -2.88
CA ARG A 37 3.06 10.42 -2.19
C ARG A 37 2.47 10.51 -0.78
N GLY A 38 3.31 10.73 0.23
CA GLY A 38 2.88 10.63 1.63
C GLY A 38 1.82 11.65 2.06
N ASN A 39 1.79 12.83 1.43
CA ASN A 39 0.75 13.84 1.67
C ASN A 39 -0.64 13.43 1.14
N SER A 40 -0.72 12.37 0.33
CA SER A 40 -1.97 11.81 -0.21
C SER A 40 -2.44 10.59 0.58
N VAL A 41 -1.69 10.13 1.58
CA VAL A 41 -2.06 9.00 2.43
C VAL A 41 -3.00 9.49 3.53
N VAL A 42 -4.21 8.91 3.58
CA VAL A 42 -5.21 9.22 4.62
C VAL A 42 -5.17 8.16 5.72
N THR A 43 -5.23 6.89 5.34
CA THR A 43 -5.14 5.73 6.25
C THR A 43 -4.35 4.60 5.59
N ILE A 44 -3.76 3.73 6.42
CA ILE A 44 -3.12 2.48 6.01
C ILE A 44 -3.65 1.37 6.90
N GLU A 45 -4.06 0.27 6.29
CA GLU A 45 -4.64 -0.89 6.98
C GLU A 45 -3.91 -2.15 6.52
N ALA A 46 -3.52 -3.01 7.47
CA ALA A 46 -2.95 -4.31 7.14
C ALA A 46 -4.06 -5.30 6.80
N LEU A 47 -3.97 -5.95 5.64
CA LEU A 47 -4.94 -6.97 5.23
C LEU A 47 -4.74 -8.30 5.96
N GLU A 48 -3.52 -8.57 6.41
CA GLU A 48 -3.16 -9.77 7.14
C GLU A 48 -2.65 -9.41 8.55
N PRO A 49 -2.82 -10.30 9.55
CA PRO A 49 -2.27 -10.08 10.88
C PRO A 49 -0.76 -9.87 10.83
N VAL A 50 -0.29 -8.77 11.43
CA VAL A 50 1.14 -8.52 11.56
C VAL A 50 1.70 -9.49 12.61
N VAL A 51 2.48 -10.46 12.15
CA VAL A 51 3.18 -11.38 13.06
C VAL A 51 4.35 -10.64 13.70
N ASN A 52 4.22 -10.31 14.99
CA ASN A 52 5.34 -9.82 15.78
C ASN A 52 6.33 -10.97 16.00
N ARG A 53 7.35 -11.06 15.14
CA ARG A 53 8.57 -11.80 15.50
C ARG A 53 9.38 -10.93 16.45
N ILE A 54 9.10 -11.10 17.73
CA ILE A 54 9.98 -10.58 18.79
C ILE A 54 11.26 -11.42 18.71
N SER A 55 12.38 -10.79 18.33
CA SER A 55 13.73 -11.35 18.42
C SER A 55 14.26 -11.26 19.85
#